data_AF-A0A2M8GLW5-F1
#
_entry.id   AF-A0A2M8GLW5-F1
#
_cell.length_a   1.000
_cell.length_b   1.000
_cell.length_c   1.000
_cell.angle_alpha   90.00
_cell.angle_beta   90.00
_cell.angle_gamma   90.00
#
_symmetry.space_group_name_H-M   'P 1'
#
loop_
_entity.id
_entity.type
_entity.pdbx_description
1 polymer ?
#
loop_
_entity_poly.entity_id
_entity_poly.type
_entity_poly.pdbx_seq_one_letter_code
_entity_poly.pdbx_strand_id
1 'polypeptide(L)'
;MKITKKTDIFNLMTELKSLLDHKPSHDQMIKEVQMMSFKIRPVAGDISLLNFKNQQLIEVLWGLGKIDDFFRKEFRRLRIHEKKTFFKLVGQMRGKLETQLNKINFRKPIETPQAIEMEIVKEYPRKKN
;
A
#
# COMPACT_ATOMS: atom_id res chain seq x y z
N MET A 1 25.91 -13.96 24.77
CA MET A 1 25.88 -12.75 23.91
C MET A 1 24.99 -13.03 22.70
N LYS A 2 23.91 -12.26 22.49
CA LYS A 2 23.10 -12.35 21.26
C LYS A 2 23.75 -11.48 20.18
N ILE A 3 24.30 -12.11 19.15
CA ILE A 3 24.84 -11.42 17.98
C ILE A 3 23.66 -10.78 17.24
N THR A 4 23.43 -9.49 17.44
CA THR A 4 22.49 -8.73 16.61
C THR A 4 23.10 -8.62 15.21
N LYS A 5 22.63 -9.45 14.27
CA LYS A 5 22.94 -9.30 12.84
C LYS A 5 22.67 -7.84 12.45
N LYS A 6 23.69 -7.15 11.95
CA LYS A 6 23.59 -5.78 11.44
C LYS A 6 22.69 -5.86 10.20
N THR A 7 21.42 -5.49 10.35
CA THR A 7 20.47 -5.48 9.22
C THR A 7 20.84 -4.34 8.29
N ASP A 8 21.41 -4.69 7.14
CA ASP A 8 21.76 -3.73 6.10
C ASP A 8 20.48 -3.17 5.46
N ILE A 9 20.34 -1.85 5.44
CA ILE A 9 19.22 -1.16 4.78
C ILE A 9 19.15 -1.55 3.30
N PHE A 10 20.29 -1.73 2.64
CA PHE A 10 20.32 -2.15 1.24
C PHE A 10 19.64 -3.51 1.03
N ASN A 11 19.87 -4.46 1.94
CA ASN A 11 19.23 -5.76 1.91
C ASN A 11 17.72 -5.64 2.12
N LEU A 12 17.28 -4.82 3.09
CA LEU A 12 15.84 -4.58 3.29
C LEU A 12 15.16 -3.96 2.07
N MET A 13 15.81 -3.01 1.40
CA MET A 13 15.26 -2.41 0.19
C MET A 13 15.21 -3.42 -0.97
N THR A 14 16.21 -4.29 -1.07
CA THR A 14 16.24 -5.36 -2.07
C THR A 14 15.14 -6.39 -1.82
N GLU A 15 14.92 -6.76 -0.56
CA GLU A 15 13.82 -7.64 -0.13
C GLU A 15 12.46 -7.02 -0.45
N LEU A 16 12.25 -5.75 -0.11
CA LEU A 16 11.00 -5.05 -0.41
C LEU A 16 10.77 -4.92 -1.92
N LYS A 17 11.80 -4.61 -2.69
CA LYS A 17 11.69 -4.56 -4.15
C LYS A 17 11.31 -5.93 -4.71
N SER A 18 12.01 -6.98 -4.29
CA SER A 18 11.70 -8.36 -4.70
C SER A 18 10.27 -8.76 -4.36
N LEU A 19 9.79 -8.41 -3.16
CA LEU A 19 8.41 -8.62 -2.74
C LEU A 19 7.41 -7.97 -3.70
N LEU A 20 7.68 -6.73 -4.14
CA LEU A 20 6.80 -5.99 -5.04
C LEU A 20 6.91 -6.43 -6.50
N ASP A 21 8.05 -6.97 -6.91
CA ASP A 21 8.28 -7.51 -8.25
C ASP A 21 7.60 -8.89 -8.42
N HIS A 22 7.55 -9.71 -7.37
CA HIS A 22 6.89 -11.02 -7.36
C HIS A 22 5.41 -10.93 -6.93
N LYS A 23 4.63 -10.12 -7.65
CA LYS A 23 3.19 -9.98 -7.39
C LYS A 23 2.47 -11.33 -7.62
N PRO A 24 1.52 -11.71 -6.75
CA PRO A 24 0.70 -12.89 -7.00
C PRO A 24 -0.33 -12.61 -8.11
N SER A 25 -1.14 -13.62 -8.46
CA SER A 25 -2.23 -13.44 -9.43
C SER A 25 -3.23 -12.37 -8.98
N HIS A 26 -3.98 -11.79 -9.92
CA HIS A 26 -4.98 -10.76 -9.61
C HIS A 26 -6.00 -11.21 -8.56
N ASP A 27 -6.56 -12.41 -8.71
CA ASP A 27 -7.52 -12.95 -7.75
C ASP A 27 -6.92 -13.12 -6.35
N GLN A 28 -5.64 -13.48 -6.28
CA GLN A 28 -4.93 -13.57 -5.01
C GLN A 28 -4.67 -12.18 -4.41
N MET A 29 -4.33 -11.19 -5.22
CA MET A 29 -4.21 -9.79 -4.76
C MET A 29 -5.55 -9.26 -4.24
N ILE A 30 -6.68 -9.56 -4.91
CA ILE A 30 -8.02 -9.19 -4.43
C ILE A 30 -8.26 -9.74 -3.02
N LYS A 31 -8.03 -11.04 -2.82
CA LYS A 31 -8.18 -11.69 -1.51
C LYS A 31 -7.31 -11.02 -0.45
N GLU A 32 -6.05 -10.74 -0.78
CA GLU A 32 -5.13 -10.09 0.14
C GLU A 32 -5.55 -8.65 0.48
N VAL A 33 -5.95 -7.85 -0.51
CA VAL A 33 -6.43 -6.47 -0.31
C VAL A 33 -7.66 -6.44 0.59
N GLN A 34 -8.58 -7.39 0.44
CA GLN A 34 -9.76 -7.53 1.33
C GLN A 34 -9.36 -7.78 2.79
N MET A 35 -8.24 -8.47 3.03
CA MET A 35 -7.70 -8.72 4.37
C MET A 35 -6.83 -7.57 4.91
N MET A 36 -6.38 -6.65 4.06
CA MET A 36 -5.48 -5.54 4.43
C MET A 36 -6.17 -4.38 5.18
N SER A 37 -7.47 -4.49 5.46
CA SER A 37 -8.23 -3.51 6.26
C SER A 37 -8.24 -2.10 5.65
N PHE A 38 -8.30 -2.00 4.33
CA PHE A 38 -8.59 -0.74 3.65
C PHE A 38 -10.07 -0.40 3.77
N LYS A 39 -10.38 0.84 4.12
CA LYS A 39 -11.71 1.44 4.05
C LYS A 39 -11.71 2.51 2.97
N ILE A 40 -12.66 2.38 2.04
CA ILE A 40 -12.89 3.36 0.99
C ILE A 40 -14.15 4.14 1.39
N ARG A 41 -14.04 5.46 1.46
CA ARG A 41 -15.13 6.35 1.87
C ARG A 41 -15.38 7.38 0.76
N PRO A 42 -16.64 7.62 0.37
CA PRO A 42 -16.95 8.73 -0.53
C PRO A 42 -16.73 10.05 0.21
N VAL A 43 -16.10 11.00 -0.47
CA VAL A 43 -16.00 12.40 -0.06
C VAL A 43 -17.00 13.23 -0.87
N ALA A 44 -17.10 12.96 -2.18
CA ALA A 44 -18.08 13.55 -3.08
C ALA A 44 -18.46 12.59 -4.22
N GLY A 45 -19.70 12.70 -4.73
CA GLY A 45 -20.21 11.85 -5.81
C GLY A 45 -20.52 10.40 -5.38
N ASP A 46 -21.03 9.60 -6.32
CA ASP A 46 -21.37 8.20 -6.09
C ASP A 46 -20.22 7.25 -6.46
N ILE A 47 -19.50 6.78 -5.43
CA ILE A 47 -18.38 5.85 -5.62
C ILE A 47 -18.84 4.44 -6.03
N SER A 48 -20.14 4.10 -5.92
CA SER A 48 -20.64 2.79 -6.35
C SER A 48 -20.51 2.56 -7.86
N LEU A 49 -20.36 3.65 -8.62
CA LEU A 49 -20.13 3.67 -10.05
C LEU A 49 -18.70 3.23 -10.44
N LEU A 50 -17.76 3.19 -9.48
CA LEU A 50 -16.36 2.84 -9.72
C LEU A 50 -16.15 1.33 -9.83
N ASN A 51 -15.26 0.91 -10.74
CA ASN A 51 -14.84 -0.49 -10.82
C ASN A 51 -13.76 -0.80 -9.78
N PHE A 52 -14.16 -1.21 -8.57
CA PHE A 52 -13.23 -1.61 -7.51
C PHE A 52 -12.45 -2.91 -7.80
N LYS A 53 -12.80 -3.65 -8.85
CA LYS A 53 -12.04 -4.82 -9.33
C LYS A 53 -11.03 -4.46 -10.43
N ASN A 54 -10.86 -3.17 -10.72
CA ASN A 54 -9.88 -2.70 -11.69
C ASN A 54 -8.47 -3.23 -11.34
N GLN A 55 -7.80 -3.80 -12.35
CA GLN A 55 -6.46 -4.40 -12.20
C GLN A 55 -5.47 -3.44 -11.53
N GLN A 56 -5.38 -2.21 -12.04
CA GLN A 56 -4.45 -1.20 -11.53
C GLN A 56 -4.79 -0.81 -10.10
N LEU A 57 -6.08 -0.70 -9.75
CA LEU A 57 -6.49 -0.38 -8.38
C LEU A 57 -6.03 -1.46 -7.40
N ILE A 58 -6.31 -2.71 -7.72
CA ILE A 58 -5.94 -3.83 -6.87
C ILE A 58 -4.42 -3.94 -6.73
N GLU A 59 -3.67 -3.78 -7.81
CA GLU A 59 -2.20 -3.80 -7.77
C GLU A 59 -1.62 -2.69 -6.89
N VAL A 60 -2.15 -1.47 -7.02
CA VAL A 60 -1.67 -0.32 -6.23
C VAL A 60 -2.03 -0.49 -4.76
N LEU A 61 -3.27 -0.88 -4.44
CA LEU A 61 -3.69 -1.13 -3.05
C LEU A 61 -2.90 -2.28 -2.43
N TRP A 62 -2.67 -3.36 -3.17
CA TRP A 62 -1.85 -4.48 -2.72
C TRP A 62 -0.43 -4.02 -2.42
N GLY A 63 0.20 -3.27 -3.32
CA GLY A 63 1.54 -2.73 -3.13
C GLY A 63 1.66 -1.81 -1.92
N LEU A 64 0.70 -0.88 -1.74
CA LEU A 64 0.62 -0.01 -0.56
C LEU A 64 0.49 -0.84 0.72
N GLY A 65 -0.36 -1.86 0.69
CA GLY A 65 -0.56 -2.78 1.80
C GLY A 65 0.72 -3.50 2.20
N LYS A 66 1.44 -4.06 1.22
CA LYS A 66 2.72 -4.77 1.41
C LYS A 66 3.83 -3.85 1.91
N ILE A 67 3.94 -2.63 1.38
CA ILE A 67 4.91 -1.64 1.86
C ILE A 67 4.66 -1.34 3.34
N ASP A 68 3.42 -1.06 3.72
CA ASP A 68 3.08 -0.74 5.11
C ASP A 68 3.31 -1.92 6.06
N ASP A 69 3.08 -3.16 5.61
CA ASP A 69 3.32 -4.36 6.42
C ASP A 69 4.82 -4.63 6.59
N PHE A 70 5.59 -4.52 5.50
CA PHE A 70 7.04 -4.63 5.51
C PHE A 70 7.68 -3.56 6.41
N PHE A 71 7.25 -2.31 6.24
CA PHE A 71 7.72 -1.19 7.06
C PHE A 71 7.50 -1.48 8.55
N ARG A 72 6.31 -1.89 8.95
CA ARG A 72 6.02 -2.13 10.38
C ARG A 72 6.79 -3.29 10.98
N LYS A 73 7.02 -4.35 10.18
CA LYS A 73 7.80 -5.52 10.59
C LYS A 73 9.27 -5.16 10.83
N GLU A 74 9.88 -4.42 9.90
CA GLU A 74 11.32 -4.19 9.93
C GLU A 74 11.72 -2.88 10.63
N PHE A 75 10.90 -1.83 10.60
CA PHE A 75 11.20 -0.53 11.23
C PHE A 75 11.49 -0.66 12.73
N ARG A 76 10.79 -1.56 13.44
CA ARG A 76 11.01 -1.80 14.87
C ARG A 76 12.36 -2.43 15.19
N ARG A 77 12.97 -3.12 14.22
CA ARG A 77 14.23 -3.87 14.37
C ARG A 77 15.46 -3.03 14.02
N LEU A 78 15.28 -1.90 13.35
CA LEU A 78 16.35 -1.01 12.93
C LEU A 78 16.91 -0.16 14.08
N ARG A 79 18.19 0.21 13.98
CA ARG A 79 18.81 1.19 14.89
C ARG A 79 18.34 2.60 14.55
N ILE A 80 18.45 3.52 15.51
CA ILE A 80 17.97 4.92 15.37
C ILE A 80 18.48 5.59 14.09
N HIS A 81 19.78 5.47 13.79
CA HIS A 81 20.38 6.04 12.59
C HIS A 81 19.87 5.41 11.27
N GLU A 82 19.46 4.15 11.29
CA GLU A 82 18.98 3.42 10.10
C GLU A 82 17.51 3.74 9.83
N LYS A 83 16.72 3.95 10.89
CA LYS A 83 15.29 4.28 10.81
C LYS A 83 15.03 5.51 9.94
N LYS A 84 15.86 6.55 10.05
CA LYS A 84 15.67 7.79 9.26
C LYS A 84 15.83 7.51 7.75
N THR A 85 16.89 6.81 7.38
CA THR A 85 17.16 6.45 5.98
C THR A 85 16.10 5.50 5.44
N PHE A 86 15.75 4.46 6.21
CA PHE A 86 14.72 3.50 5.83
C PHE A 86 13.34 4.16 5.67
N PHE A 87 12.94 5.03 6.61
CA PHE A 87 11.69 5.79 6.52
C PHE A 87 11.62 6.63 5.25
N LYS A 88 12.71 7.34 4.90
CA LYS A 88 12.77 8.14 3.68
C LYS A 88 12.61 7.29 2.42
N LEU A 89 13.33 6.17 2.33
CA LEU A 89 13.32 5.29 1.16
C LEU A 89 11.96 4.62 0.96
N VAL A 90 11.39 4.07 2.03
CA VAL A 90 10.05 3.48 2.00
C VAL A 90 9.00 4.53 1.65
N GLY A 91 9.11 5.73 2.23
CA GLY A 91 8.22 6.85 1.93
C GLY A 91 8.22 7.24 0.45
N GLN A 92 9.38 7.24 -0.21
CA GLN A 92 9.48 7.49 -1.64
C GLN A 92 8.79 6.41 -2.49
N MET A 93 8.91 5.14 -2.11
CA MET A 93 8.22 4.04 -2.81
C MET A 93 6.71 4.12 -2.62
N ARG A 94 6.26 4.39 -1.39
CA ARG A 94 4.85 4.58 -1.06
C ARG A 94 4.24 5.75 -1.82
N GLY A 95 4.92 6.91 -1.85
CA GLY A 95 4.44 8.10 -2.56
C GLY A 95 4.28 7.89 -4.07
N LYS A 96 5.10 7.03 -4.68
CA LYS A 96 4.92 6.64 -6.10
C LYS A 96 3.61 5.88 -6.31
N LEU A 97 3.27 4.95 -5.42
CA LEU A 97 2.02 4.21 -5.48
C LEU A 97 0.80 5.09 -5.18
N GLU A 98 0.90 6.01 -4.22
CA GLU A 98 -0.15 7.01 -3.94
C GLU A 98 -0.39 7.91 -5.17
N THR A 99 0.67 8.32 -5.86
CA THR A 99 0.56 9.07 -7.11
C THR A 99 -0.09 8.25 -8.23
N GLN A 100 0.20 6.95 -8.31
CA GLN A 100 -0.44 6.05 -9.27
C GLN A 100 -1.93 5.88 -8.95
N LEU A 101 -2.28 5.72 -7.68
CA LEU A 101 -3.66 5.60 -7.21
C LEU A 101 -4.52 6.78 -7.68
N ASN A 102 -4.01 8.00 -7.55
CA ASN A 102 -4.69 9.23 -7.97
C ASN A 102 -4.86 9.36 -9.49
N LYS A 103 -4.13 8.56 -10.28
CA LYS A 103 -4.17 8.57 -11.75
C LYS A 103 -4.96 7.40 -12.33
N ILE A 104 -5.51 6.52 -11.48
CA ILE A 104 -6.25 5.36 -11.95
C ILE A 104 -7.49 5.81 -12.70
N ASN A 105 -7.60 5.31 -13.93
CA ASN A 105 -8.76 5.55 -14.74
C ASN A 105 -9.83 4.50 -14.42
N PHE A 106 -10.86 4.92 -13.69
CA PHE A 106 -11.99 4.08 -13.32
C PHE A 106 -13.07 3.98 -14.42
N ARG A 107 -12.86 4.61 -15.59
CA ARG A 107 -13.86 4.69 -16.67
C ARG A 107 -14.40 3.31 -17.06
N LYS A 108 -15.59 3.00 -16.57
CA LYS A 108 -16.65 2.44 -17.42
C LYS A 108 -17.21 3.59 -18.27
N PRO A 109 -17.79 3.34 -19.45
CA PRO A 109 -18.52 4.38 -20.18
C PRO A 109 -19.72 4.80 -19.31
N ILE A 110 -19.62 5.94 -18.63
CA ILE A 110 -20.73 6.54 -17.89
C ILE A 110 -21.24 7.69 -18.75
N GLU A 111 -22.54 7.73 -19.00
CA GLU A 111 -23.19 8.70 -19.90
C GLU A 111 -23.15 10.14 -19.37
N THR A 112 -22.97 10.33 -18.06
CA THR A 112 -22.85 11.64 -17.43
C THR A 112 -21.56 11.74 -16.61
N PRO A 113 -20.65 12.67 -16.93
CA PRO A 113 -19.45 12.89 -16.13
C PRO A 113 -19.84 13.52 -14.78
N GLN A 114 -19.80 12.72 -13.72
CA GLN A 114 -19.88 13.18 -12.34
C GLN A 114 -18.47 13.20 -11.74
N ALA A 115 -18.11 14.29 -11.07
CA ALA A 115 -16.91 14.33 -10.25
C ALA A 115 -17.11 13.41 -9.04
N ILE A 116 -16.17 12.48 -8.84
CA ILE A 116 -16.15 11.56 -7.70
C ILE A 116 -14.85 11.81 -6.94
N GLU A 117 -14.98 11.99 -5.63
CA GLU A 117 -13.86 12.11 -4.70
C GLU A 117 -14.02 11.05 -3.60
N MET A 118 -12.92 10.39 -3.24
CA MET A 118 -12.93 9.34 -2.23
C MET A 118 -11.64 9.34 -1.41
N GLU A 119 -11.76 8.91 -0.15
CA GLU A 119 -10.65 8.66 0.75
C GLU A 119 -10.43 7.15 0.89
N ILE A 120 -9.15 6.71 0.84
CA ILE A 120 -8.76 5.34 1.15
C ILE A 120 -7.90 5.33 2.41
N VAL A 121 -8.44 4.74 3.48
CA VAL A 121 -7.79 4.68 4.79
C VAL A 121 -7.42 3.24 5.11
N LYS A 122 -6.15 2.98 5.45
CA LYS A 122 -5.75 1.68 6.02
C LYS A 122 -5.90 1.72 7.53
N GLU A 123 -6.84 0.93 8.06
CA GLU A 123 -7.09 0.86 9.49
C GLU A 123 -6.20 -0.19 10.15
N TYR A 124 -5.80 0.12 11.39
CA TYR A 124 -5.07 -0.81 12.24
C TYR A 124 -5.84 -1.02 13.53
N PRO A 125 -5.98 -2.27 13.99
CA PRO A 125 -6.64 -2.54 15.25
C PRO A 125 -5.91 -1.78 16.35
N ARG A 126 -6.62 -0.88 17.03
CA ARG A 126 -6.10 -0.24 18.25
C ARG A 126 -5.89 -1.36 19.26
N LYS A 127 -4.68 -1.51 19.81
CA LYS A 127 -4.50 -2.33 21.01
C LYS A 127 -5.43 -1.74 22.07
N LYS A 128 -6.41 -2.52 22.54
CA LYS A 128 -7.11 -2.21 23.79
C LYS A 128 -6.04 -2.26 24.88
N ASN A 129 -5.76 -1.12 25.49
CA ASN A 129 -4.99 -1.05 26.73
C ASN A 129 -5.86 -1.55 27.88
#